data_AF-A0A919V0J9-F1
#
_entry.id   AF-A0A919V0J9-F1
#
_cell.length_a   1.000
_cell.length_b   1.000
_cell.length_c   1.000
_cell.angle_alpha   90.00
_cell.angle_beta   90.00
_cell.angle_gamma   90.00
#
_symmetry.space_group_name_H-M   'P 1'
#
loop_
_entity.id
_entity.type
_entity.pdbx_description
1 polymer ?
#
loop_
_entity_poly.entity_id
_entity_poly.type
_entity_poly.pdbx_seq_one_letter_code
_entity_poly.pdbx_strand_id
1 'polypeptide(L)'
;MSTLSALARLRALREGRAQRLATVRHCHLSDRPMVLIPLRLAGEAAAPLAAMAGTDPDHPRLLVVPQPRDRDLRFAFTAELAEVVLPYVEGLQKATETVERRGAEPYERCVDAPQLLVPNPAGVTFVQLLGRSTRFRRAEGPYAVHPSVPVLGRWLTFFGRRAQYPGSVLLAAATDLLSLHWATGQSALEDANLASLLGWIDPPPGMSGASAAREAEDPLVWPPAGPATDPGFDAEVLAPAIRAYQEAPGERAAAAVAAAVRSQLEPTWRLMWRAVDLLRALPPGGGAAARWEGDRTAFTAFAAQLAEGAPPQPRRDGAVAAAARLARMERARAVYDAQRAFDDPLVMAGHRLAGEAFTGTVVAAEPDRTEGEGRGRKLRPLLVVRTGDPVRLAAGARLATPARRGQRADVVDVAGGEVTLKIVKGMGRGTTATPGAVPQVGEVVCYAALTDEYQPPAALPAPEETPWTHGGPPPEYVPAEDDAEEDWS
;
A
#
# COMPACT_ATOMS: atom_id res chain seq x y z
N MET A 1 5.97 -14.18 -10.78
CA MET A 1 5.54 -13.43 -11.99
C MET A 1 4.52 -14.30 -12.73
N SER A 2 3.36 -13.76 -13.14
CA SER A 2 2.37 -14.53 -13.91
C SER A 2 2.75 -14.61 -15.39
N THR A 3 2.19 -15.59 -16.12
CA THR A 3 2.38 -15.72 -17.58
C THR A 3 1.98 -14.45 -18.33
N LEU A 4 0.88 -13.80 -17.91
CA LEU A 4 0.40 -12.55 -18.52
C LEU A 4 1.38 -11.41 -18.28
N SER A 5 1.94 -11.30 -17.07
CA SER A 5 2.97 -10.30 -16.76
C SER A 5 4.24 -10.53 -17.59
N ALA A 6 4.68 -11.79 -17.75
CA ALA A 6 5.83 -12.11 -18.60
C ALA A 6 5.57 -11.75 -20.08
N LEU A 7 4.39 -12.07 -20.61
CA LEU A 7 3.98 -11.69 -21.96
C LEU A 7 3.94 -10.16 -22.13
N ALA A 8 3.40 -9.44 -21.15
CA ALA A 8 3.33 -7.98 -21.18
C ALA A 8 4.72 -7.35 -21.21
N ARG A 9 5.70 -7.88 -20.46
CA ARG A 9 7.10 -7.40 -20.50
C ARG A 9 7.77 -7.67 -21.85
N LEU A 10 7.59 -8.85 -22.42
CA LEU A 10 8.09 -9.17 -23.76
C LEU A 10 7.47 -8.27 -24.84
N ARG A 11 6.16 -7.99 -24.73
CA ARG A 11 5.50 -7.02 -25.61
C ARG A 11 6.02 -5.61 -25.41
N ALA A 12 6.28 -5.19 -24.17
CA ALA A 12 6.84 -3.89 -23.87
C ALA A 12 8.20 -3.70 -24.55
N LEU A 13 9.07 -4.71 -24.46
CA LEU A 13 10.36 -4.72 -25.15
C LEU A 13 10.22 -4.63 -26.67
N ARG A 14 9.30 -5.42 -27.25
CA ARG A 14 9.08 -5.45 -28.71
C ARG A 14 8.49 -4.15 -29.25
N GLU A 15 7.54 -3.56 -28.53
CA GLU A 15 6.80 -2.36 -28.97
C GLU A 15 7.48 -1.06 -28.50
N GLY A 16 8.52 -1.16 -27.67
CA GLY A 16 9.24 -0.01 -27.15
C GLY A 16 8.40 0.89 -26.25
N ARG A 17 7.37 0.36 -25.58
CA ARG A 17 6.52 1.11 -24.63
C ARG A 17 5.92 0.19 -23.58
N ALA A 18 5.74 0.68 -22.35
CA ALA A 18 5.13 -0.10 -21.28
C ALA A 18 3.72 -0.60 -21.65
N GLN A 19 3.41 -1.80 -21.21
CA GLN A 19 2.13 -2.46 -21.44
C GLN A 19 1.26 -2.39 -20.19
N ARG A 20 -0.04 -2.19 -20.37
CA ARG A 20 -1.00 -2.20 -19.25
C ARG A 20 -1.09 -3.60 -18.64
N LEU A 21 -0.89 -3.69 -17.33
CA LEU A 21 -1.21 -4.88 -16.51
C LEU A 21 -2.60 -4.80 -15.89
N ALA A 22 -3.17 -3.59 -15.85
CA ALA A 22 -4.46 -3.32 -15.25
C ALA A 22 -5.24 -2.31 -16.12
N THR A 23 -6.56 -2.46 -16.15
CA THR A 23 -7.50 -1.55 -16.82
C THR A 23 -8.06 -0.48 -15.89
N VAL A 24 -8.00 -0.73 -14.58
CA VAL A 24 -8.48 0.16 -13.52
C VAL A 24 -7.38 0.42 -12.51
N ARG A 25 -7.49 1.52 -11.75
CA ARG A 25 -6.60 1.83 -10.64
C ARG A 25 -6.98 1.02 -9.41
N HIS A 26 -6.08 0.14 -8.97
CA HIS A 26 -6.25 -0.74 -7.80
C HIS A 26 -5.86 -0.08 -6.47
N CYS A 27 -5.65 1.23 -6.45
CA CYS A 27 -5.39 2.03 -5.25
C CYS A 27 -6.37 3.20 -5.15
N HIS A 28 -6.67 3.62 -3.92
CA HIS A 28 -7.23 4.95 -3.69
C HIS A 28 -6.12 5.99 -3.91
N LEU A 29 -6.50 7.13 -4.50
CA LEU A 29 -5.62 8.26 -4.69
C LEU A 29 -6.41 9.50 -4.27
N SER A 30 -5.91 10.17 -3.24
CA SER A 30 -6.50 11.37 -2.70
C SER A 30 -6.47 12.49 -3.75
N ASP A 31 -7.40 13.44 -3.63
CA ASP A 31 -7.37 14.67 -4.41
C ASP A 31 -6.16 15.53 -4.04
N ARG A 32 -5.69 15.41 -2.78
CA ARG A 32 -4.55 16.16 -2.24
C ARG A 32 -3.60 15.21 -1.48
N PRO A 33 -2.92 14.29 -2.19
CA PRO A 33 -1.92 13.43 -1.55
C PRO A 33 -0.73 14.28 -1.13
N MET A 34 -0.08 13.93 -0.03
CA MET A 34 1.16 14.56 0.38
C MET A 34 2.33 13.80 -0.24
N VAL A 35 3.03 14.43 -1.17
CA VAL A 35 4.31 13.93 -1.67
C VAL A 35 5.38 14.21 -0.62
N LEU A 36 6.20 13.20 -0.29
CA LEU A 36 7.33 13.30 0.61
C LEU A 36 8.54 12.60 -0.01
N ILE A 37 9.58 13.37 -0.33
CA ILE A 37 10.82 12.88 -0.95
C ILE A 37 11.95 13.06 0.06
N PRO A 38 12.32 12.01 0.81
CA PRO A 38 13.41 12.10 1.77
C PRO A 38 14.77 11.91 1.10
N LEU A 39 15.80 12.58 1.64
CA LEU A 39 17.21 12.25 1.44
C LEU A 39 17.87 11.99 2.80
N ARG A 40 18.83 11.06 2.82
CA ARG A 40 19.67 10.76 3.98
C ARG A 40 21.14 10.94 3.64
N LEU A 41 21.96 11.20 4.66
CA LEU A 41 23.41 11.19 4.49
C LEU A 41 23.88 9.76 4.16
N ALA A 42 24.78 9.63 3.19
CA ALA A 42 25.44 8.36 2.90
C ALA A 42 26.19 7.82 4.13
N GLY A 43 26.20 6.49 4.29
CA GLY A 43 26.85 5.80 5.42
C GLY A 43 26.08 5.83 6.75
N GLU A 44 25.06 6.68 6.89
CA GLU A 44 24.23 6.79 8.11
C GLU A 44 22.81 6.26 7.84
N ALA A 45 22.30 5.38 8.71
CA ALA A 45 21.02 4.71 8.47
C ALA A 45 19.81 5.65 8.62
N ALA A 46 19.88 6.63 9.54
CA ALA A 46 18.75 7.51 9.86
C ALA A 46 19.17 8.98 10.09
N ALA A 47 20.25 9.43 9.45
CA ALA A 47 20.61 10.85 9.43
C ALA A 47 19.86 11.56 8.29
N PRO A 48 18.77 12.32 8.56
CA PRO A 48 18.12 13.12 7.53
C PRO A 48 19.10 14.14 6.96
N LEU A 49 19.12 14.25 5.64
CA LEU A 49 19.86 15.29 4.91
C LEU A 49 18.91 16.39 4.46
N ALA A 50 17.80 16.00 3.82
CA ALA A 50 16.79 16.92 3.33
C ALA A 50 15.46 16.19 3.11
N ALA A 51 14.39 16.95 2.95
CA ALA A 51 13.14 16.43 2.41
C ALA A 51 12.46 17.50 1.56
N MET A 52 11.80 17.07 0.48
CA MET A 52 10.82 17.89 -0.22
C MET A 52 9.43 17.35 0.08
N ALA A 53 8.52 18.20 0.57
CA ALA A 53 7.20 17.80 1.00
C ALA A 53 6.11 18.80 0.58
N GLY A 54 4.89 18.30 0.35
CA GLY A 54 3.74 19.15 0.07
C GLY A 54 2.61 18.44 -0.68
N THR A 55 1.49 19.15 -0.84
CA THR A 55 0.27 18.68 -1.52
C THR A 55 -0.03 19.45 -2.81
N ASP A 56 0.78 20.44 -3.14
CA ASP A 56 0.64 21.30 -4.32
C ASP A 56 1.91 21.16 -5.19
N PRO A 57 1.79 20.73 -6.46
CA PRO A 57 2.94 20.58 -7.36
C PRO A 57 3.75 21.86 -7.56
N ASP A 58 3.13 23.04 -7.48
CA ASP A 58 3.77 24.32 -7.75
C ASP A 58 4.45 24.94 -6.51
N HIS A 59 4.15 24.42 -5.31
CA HIS A 59 4.62 24.98 -4.05
C HIS A 59 5.27 23.92 -3.12
N PRO A 60 6.39 23.29 -3.53
CA PRO A 60 7.13 22.37 -2.66
C PRO A 60 7.73 23.08 -1.45
N ARG A 61 7.62 22.47 -0.26
CA ARG A 61 8.43 22.83 0.92
C ARG A 61 9.72 22.03 0.92
N LEU A 62 10.85 22.72 0.90
CA LEU A 62 12.19 22.13 1.06
C LEU A 62 12.65 22.28 2.52
N LEU A 63 13.01 21.17 3.14
CA LEU A 63 13.60 21.09 4.47
C LEU A 63 15.02 20.56 4.37
N VAL A 64 15.97 21.12 5.12
CA VAL A 64 17.41 20.84 4.95
C VAL A 64 18.10 20.74 6.31
N VAL A 65 18.96 19.73 6.47
CA VAL A 65 19.90 19.63 7.59
C VAL A 65 21.28 20.04 7.08
N PRO A 66 21.75 21.27 7.35
CA PRO A 66 23.01 21.76 6.77
C PRO A 66 24.23 21.01 7.31
N GLN A 67 24.13 20.42 8.50
CA GLN A 67 25.10 19.47 9.03
C GLN A 67 24.39 18.20 9.52
N PRO A 68 24.26 17.15 8.68
CA PRO A 68 23.55 15.93 9.04
C PRO A 68 24.18 15.10 10.16
N ARG A 69 25.37 15.44 10.67
CA ARG A 69 25.96 14.80 11.87
C ARG A 69 25.61 15.48 13.18
N ASP A 70 25.04 16.68 13.12
CA ASP A 70 24.60 17.43 14.29
C ASP A 70 23.22 16.94 14.74
N ARG A 71 23.12 16.49 15.99
CA ARG A 71 21.89 15.93 16.56
C ARG A 71 20.79 16.98 16.70
N ASP A 72 21.13 18.20 17.07
CA ASP A 72 20.14 19.25 17.31
C ASP A 72 19.52 19.70 16.00
N LEU A 73 20.34 19.81 14.94
CA LEU A 73 19.84 20.11 13.60
C LEU A 73 18.95 19.00 13.02
N ARG A 74 19.21 17.72 13.32
CA ARG A 74 18.32 16.61 12.93
C ARG A 74 16.94 16.73 13.60
N PHE A 75 16.88 17.13 14.87
CA PHE A 75 15.61 17.32 15.55
C PHE A 75 14.90 18.60 15.12
N ALA A 76 15.64 19.69 14.84
CA ALA A 76 15.08 20.89 14.24
C ALA A 76 14.41 20.58 12.90
N PHE A 77 15.08 19.83 12.02
CA PHE A 77 14.49 19.32 10.78
C PHE A 77 13.22 18.50 11.01
N THR A 78 13.22 17.63 12.03
CA THR A 78 12.04 16.83 12.35
C THR A 78 10.88 17.70 12.85
N ALA A 79 11.19 18.75 13.61
CA ALA A 79 10.20 19.73 14.06
C ALA A 79 9.60 20.50 12.87
N GLU A 80 10.44 20.97 11.94
CA GLU A 80 9.99 21.62 10.70
C GLU A 80 9.17 20.67 9.81
N LEU A 81 9.56 19.39 9.72
CA LEU A 81 8.76 18.39 8.99
C LEU A 81 7.39 18.20 9.65
N ALA A 82 7.33 18.27 10.99
CA ALA A 82 6.07 18.20 11.71
C ALA A 82 5.16 19.39 11.42
N GLU A 83 5.71 20.59 11.19
CA GLU A 83 4.93 21.76 10.76
C GLU A 83 4.28 21.58 9.38
N VAL A 84 4.78 20.66 8.56
CA VAL A 84 4.16 20.31 7.26
C VAL A 84 3.16 19.16 7.43
N VAL A 85 3.59 18.08 8.08
CA VAL A 85 2.83 16.81 8.12
C VAL A 85 1.68 16.86 9.13
N LEU A 86 1.87 17.43 10.31
CA LEU A 86 0.85 17.42 11.35
C LEU A 86 -0.38 18.26 10.97
N PRO A 87 -0.26 19.49 10.43
CA PRO A 87 -1.44 20.23 9.99
C PRO A 87 -2.24 19.53 8.89
N TYR A 88 -1.57 18.81 7.99
CA TYR A 88 -2.23 17.98 6.98
C TYR A 88 -3.04 16.85 7.64
N VAL A 89 -2.45 16.14 8.60
CA VAL A 89 -3.09 15.06 9.34
C VAL A 89 -4.25 15.56 10.20
N GLU A 90 -4.04 16.63 10.96
CA GLU A 90 -5.05 17.25 11.83
C GLU A 90 -6.23 17.81 11.03
N GLY A 91 -5.96 18.39 9.86
CA GLY A 91 -7.00 18.86 8.95
C GLY A 91 -8.02 17.78 8.59
N LEU A 92 -7.56 16.53 8.44
CA LEU A 92 -8.39 15.38 8.06
C LEU A 92 -9.14 14.77 9.25
N GLN A 93 -8.81 15.14 10.48
CA GLN A 93 -9.53 14.72 11.69
C GLN A 93 -10.78 15.56 11.95
N LYS A 94 -10.88 16.76 11.35
CA LYS A 94 -11.93 17.74 11.66
C LYS A 94 -13.31 17.37 11.16
N ALA A 95 -13.41 16.48 10.18
CA ALA A 95 -14.68 16.05 9.60
C ALA A 95 -14.87 14.56 9.85
N THR A 96 -15.95 14.22 10.55
CA THR A 96 -16.35 12.84 10.85
C THR A 96 -17.73 12.54 10.27
N GLU A 97 -17.99 11.26 10.05
CA GLU A 97 -19.26 10.69 9.68
C GLU A 97 -19.64 9.59 10.69
N THR A 98 -20.92 9.52 11.03
CA THR A 98 -21.47 8.42 11.82
C THR A 98 -21.66 7.20 10.92
N VAL A 99 -20.98 6.10 11.25
CA VAL A 99 -21.09 4.84 10.51
C VAL A 99 -22.06 3.91 11.22
N GLU A 100 -23.22 3.67 10.61
CA GLU A 100 -24.19 2.70 11.10
C GLU A 100 -23.87 1.30 10.58
N ARG A 101 -23.85 0.31 11.49
CA ARG A 101 -23.68 -1.11 11.13
C ARG A 101 -24.78 -1.93 11.76
N ARG A 102 -25.39 -2.81 10.96
CA ARG A 102 -26.47 -3.69 11.43
C ARG A 102 -25.99 -4.57 12.60
N GLY A 103 -26.59 -4.39 13.77
CA GLY A 103 -26.29 -5.19 14.96
C GLY A 103 -25.02 -4.76 15.70
N ALA A 104 -24.52 -3.55 15.46
CA ALA A 104 -23.46 -2.92 16.22
C ALA A 104 -23.83 -1.47 16.52
N GLU A 105 -23.31 -0.92 17.61
CA GLU A 105 -23.48 0.51 17.92
C GLU A 105 -22.86 1.37 16.81
N PRO A 106 -23.50 2.47 16.42
CA PRO A 106 -22.90 3.45 15.52
C PRO A 106 -21.58 3.97 16.09
N TYR A 107 -20.62 4.25 15.22
CA TYR A 107 -19.34 4.83 15.62
C TYR A 107 -18.92 5.96 14.68
N GLU A 108 -18.15 6.91 15.21
CA GLU A 108 -17.61 8.02 14.43
C GLU A 108 -16.36 7.59 13.65
N ARG A 109 -16.30 7.98 12.37
CA ARG A 109 -15.14 7.78 11.49
C ARG A 109 -14.80 9.09 10.80
N CYS A 110 -13.53 9.42 10.63
CA CYS A 110 -13.10 10.52 9.79
C CYS A 110 -13.59 10.33 8.35
N VAL A 111 -14.12 11.38 7.73
CA VAL A 111 -14.61 11.33 6.35
C VAL A 111 -13.49 11.05 5.36
N ASP A 112 -12.25 11.38 5.71
CA ASP A 112 -11.08 11.11 4.89
C ASP A 112 -9.87 10.75 5.75
N ALA A 113 -8.76 10.36 5.12
CA ALA A 113 -7.53 10.01 5.79
C ALA A 113 -6.27 10.50 5.03
N PRO A 114 -5.15 10.72 5.73
CA PRO A 114 -3.92 11.19 5.11
C PRO A 114 -3.33 10.13 4.18
N GLN A 115 -2.91 10.56 2.98
CA GLN A 115 -2.16 9.73 2.04
C GLN A 115 -0.79 10.35 1.78
N LEU A 116 0.26 9.63 2.17
CA LEU A 116 1.65 9.98 1.91
C LEU A 116 2.19 9.17 0.74
N LEU A 117 2.75 9.85 -0.25
CA LEU A 117 3.40 9.24 -1.40
C LEU A 117 4.91 9.51 -1.35
N VAL A 118 5.69 8.44 -1.41
CA VAL A 118 7.16 8.49 -1.50
C VAL A 118 7.60 7.93 -2.86
N PRO A 119 8.80 8.24 -3.37
CA PRO A 119 9.19 7.80 -4.71
C PRO A 119 9.27 6.28 -4.88
N ASN A 120 9.88 5.60 -3.91
CA ASN A 120 10.21 4.19 -3.99
C ASN A 120 10.14 3.50 -2.60
N PRO A 121 10.26 2.17 -2.53
CA PRO A 121 10.19 1.43 -1.26
C PRO A 121 11.24 1.87 -0.23
N ALA A 122 12.41 2.34 -0.65
CA ALA A 122 13.42 2.83 0.26
C ALA A 122 12.98 4.12 0.98
N GLY A 123 12.15 4.95 0.34
CA GLY A 123 11.48 6.08 1.00
C GLY A 123 10.52 5.63 2.11
N VAL A 124 9.80 4.52 1.91
CA VAL A 124 8.93 3.94 2.96
C VAL A 124 9.77 3.49 4.16
N THR A 125 10.88 2.81 3.90
CA THR A 125 11.84 2.39 4.94
C THR A 125 12.40 3.59 5.70
N PHE A 126 12.75 4.68 5.00
CA PHE A 126 13.23 5.90 5.67
C PHE A 126 12.17 6.50 6.60
N VAL A 127 10.92 6.60 6.15
CA VAL A 127 9.80 7.07 6.99
C VAL A 127 9.63 6.20 8.24
N GLN A 128 9.74 4.87 8.10
CA GLN A 128 9.69 3.94 9.23
C GLN A 128 10.84 4.19 10.23
N LEU A 129 12.07 4.37 9.74
CA LEU A 129 13.25 4.65 10.57
C LEU A 129 13.14 6.00 11.28
N LEU A 130 12.67 7.04 10.58
CA LEU A 130 12.44 8.35 11.19
C LEU A 130 11.37 8.29 12.27
N GLY A 131 10.27 7.56 12.03
CA GLY A 131 9.24 7.33 13.05
C GLY A 131 9.79 6.59 14.28
N ARG A 132 10.70 5.64 14.07
CA ARG A 132 11.35 4.89 15.15
C ARG A 132 12.25 5.72 16.03
N SER A 133 13.07 6.57 15.42
CA SER A 133 14.06 7.39 16.13
C SER A 133 13.48 8.56 16.93
N THR A 134 12.21 8.89 16.69
CA THR A 134 11.58 10.11 17.20
C THR A 134 10.39 9.85 18.14
N ARG A 135 9.65 8.74 18.00
CA ARG A 135 8.39 8.52 18.75
C ARG A 135 8.53 8.44 20.28
N PHE A 136 9.72 8.10 20.79
CA PHE A 136 10.01 7.99 22.23
C PHE A 136 10.73 9.21 22.80
N ARG A 137 11.00 10.24 21.98
CA ARG A 137 11.61 11.48 22.46
C ARG A 137 10.65 12.22 23.40
N ARG A 138 11.20 13.03 24.29
CA ARG A 138 10.42 13.79 25.28
C ARG A 138 10.60 15.28 25.06
N ALA A 139 9.54 16.05 25.36
CA ALA A 139 9.57 17.51 25.31
C ALA A 139 10.24 18.14 26.54
N GLU A 140 10.52 17.32 27.56
CA GLU A 140 11.06 17.73 28.85
C GLU A 140 12.24 16.84 29.25
N GLY A 141 13.10 17.34 30.14
CA GLY A 141 14.29 16.64 30.61
C GLY A 141 15.60 17.08 29.93
N PRO A 142 16.73 16.43 30.26
CA PRO A 142 18.07 16.85 29.82
C PRO A 142 18.32 16.72 28.31
N TYR A 143 17.52 15.91 27.60
CA TYR A 143 17.60 15.71 26.15
C TYR A 143 16.26 16.07 25.47
N ALA A 144 15.62 17.13 25.95
CA ALA A 144 14.34 17.60 25.43
C ALA A 144 14.43 17.97 23.94
N VAL A 145 13.40 17.60 23.19
CA VAL A 145 13.21 17.99 21.79
C VAL A 145 11.93 18.81 21.65
N HIS A 146 11.71 19.43 20.49
CA HIS A 146 10.46 20.14 20.25
C HIS A 146 9.23 19.19 20.43
N PRO A 147 8.12 19.62 21.07
CA PRO A 147 6.98 18.75 21.39
C PRO A 147 6.34 18.05 20.18
N SER A 148 6.45 18.64 18.98
CA SER A 148 5.92 18.05 17.74
C SER A 148 6.72 16.82 17.26
N VAL A 149 7.99 16.68 17.66
CA VAL A 149 8.89 15.60 17.22
C VAL A 149 8.36 14.22 17.60
N PRO A 150 8.05 13.92 18.88
CA PRO A 150 7.50 12.61 19.24
C PRO A 150 6.09 12.38 18.67
N VAL A 151 5.27 13.42 18.53
CA VAL A 151 3.94 13.31 17.91
C VAL A 151 4.07 12.90 16.44
N LEU A 152 4.94 13.56 15.68
CA LEU A 152 5.27 13.17 14.31
C LEU A 152 5.81 11.74 14.27
N GLY A 153 6.74 11.38 15.16
CA GLY A 153 7.33 10.05 15.22
C GLY A 153 6.29 8.94 15.37
N ARG A 154 5.27 9.17 16.19
CA ARG A 154 4.13 8.26 16.38
C ARG A 154 3.29 8.14 15.11
N TRP A 155 3.02 9.25 14.41
CA TRP A 155 2.33 9.23 13.11
C TRP A 155 3.12 8.52 12.02
N LEU A 156 4.42 8.80 11.86
CA LEU A 156 5.28 8.13 10.89
C LEU A 156 5.39 6.62 11.20
N THR A 157 5.42 6.24 12.48
CA THR A 157 5.36 4.83 12.89
C THR A 157 4.03 4.18 12.49
N PHE A 158 2.90 4.88 12.65
CA PHE A 158 1.60 4.41 12.18
C PHE A 158 1.59 4.22 10.66
N PHE A 159 1.98 5.23 9.88
CA PHE A 159 2.08 5.16 8.42
C PHE A 159 2.99 4.02 7.94
N GLY A 160 4.17 3.90 8.56
CA GLY A 160 5.12 2.84 8.30
C GLY A 160 4.56 1.43 8.55
N ARG A 161 3.77 1.24 9.61
CA ARG A 161 3.05 -0.01 9.86
C ARG A 161 1.95 -0.25 8.83
N ARG A 162 1.22 0.79 8.42
CA ARG A 162 0.14 0.69 7.42
C ARG A 162 0.65 0.33 6.03
N ALA A 163 1.83 0.79 5.63
CA ALA A 163 2.48 0.41 4.36
C ALA A 163 2.70 -1.11 4.21
N GLN A 164 2.71 -1.88 5.31
CA GLN A 164 2.85 -3.35 5.28
C GLN A 164 1.52 -4.08 5.01
N TYR A 165 0.38 -3.40 5.14
CA TYR A 165 -0.93 -4.00 4.93
C TYR A 165 -1.30 -3.97 3.45
N PRO A 166 -1.54 -5.13 2.80
CA PRO A 166 -1.96 -5.18 1.42
C PRO A 166 -3.22 -4.34 1.16
N GLY A 167 -3.15 -3.50 0.13
CA GLY A 167 -4.25 -2.63 -0.27
C GLY A 167 -4.43 -1.36 0.57
N SER A 168 -3.65 -1.18 1.64
CA SER A 168 -3.54 0.12 2.32
C SER A 168 -2.71 1.08 1.49
N VAL A 169 -3.08 2.36 1.49
CA VAL A 169 -2.41 3.41 0.72
C VAL A 169 -2.16 4.68 1.54
N LEU A 170 -2.19 4.59 2.87
CA LEU A 170 -1.86 5.70 3.78
C LEU A 170 -0.39 6.13 3.66
N LEU A 171 0.49 5.19 3.32
CA LEU A 171 1.86 5.43 2.89
C LEU A 171 2.18 4.46 1.75
N ALA A 172 2.49 4.99 0.57
CA ALA A 172 2.74 4.18 -0.63
C ALA A 172 3.93 4.69 -1.45
N ALA A 173 4.66 3.77 -2.07
CA ALA A 173 5.71 4.09 -3.02
C ALA A 173 5.13 4.27 -4.43
N ALA A 174 5.49 5.36 -5.12
CA ALA A 174 5.03 5.63 -6.48
C ALA A 174 5.45 4.53 -7.45
N THR A 175 6.68 4.02 -7.36
CA THR A 175 7.15 2.92 -8.22
C THR A 175 6.35 1.64 -8.03
N ASP A 176 5.93 1.31 -6.80
CA ASP A 176 5.07 0.14 -6.52
C ASP A 176 3.68 0.34 -7.10
N LEU A 177 3.09 1.53 -6.92
CA LEU A 177 1.79 1.87 -7.48
C LEU A 177 1.81 1.84 -9.01
N LEU A 178 2.85 2.34 -9.65
CA LEU A 178 3.00 2.30 -11.11
C LEU A 178 3.23 0.85 -11.59
N SER A 179 4.15 0.11 -10.98
CA SER A 179 4.44 -1.29 -11.34
C SER A 179 3.24 -2.24 -11.16
N LEU A 180 2.25 -1.84 -10.35
CA LEU A 180 0.98 -2.55 -10.24
C LEU A 180 0.14 -2.51 -11.52
N HIS A 181 0.28 -1.45 -12.33
CA HIS A 181 -0.60 -1.16 -13.47
C HIS A 181 0.12 -1.21 -14.82
N TRP A 182 1.46 -1.15 -14.84
CA TRP A 182 2.25 -1.20 -16.06
C TRP A 182 3.38 -2.22 -15.96
N ALA A 183 3.63 -2.93 -17.06
CA ALA A 183 4.81 -3.76 -17.27
C ALA A 183 5.75 -3.08 -18.25
N THR A 184 7.02 -3.01 -17.89
CA THR A 184 8.10 -2.44 -18.70
C THR A 184 8.92 -3.55 -19.37
N GLY A 185 9.84 -3.17 -20.27
CA GLY A 185 10.80 -4.10 -20.85
C GLY A 185 12.03 -4.37 -19.96
N GLN A 186 12.18 -3.64 -18.86
CA GLN A 186 13.33 -3.73 -17.94
C GLN A 186 13.05 -4.66 -16.77
N SER A 187 14.02 -4.86 -15.87
CA SER A 187 13.90 -5.67 -14.65
C SER A 187 13.11 -4.96 -13.54
N ALA A 188 12.65 -5.71 -12.54
CA ALA A 188 11.98 -5.12 -11.38
C ALA A 188 12.92 -4.24 -10.52
N LEU A 189 14.24 -4.48 -10.60
CA LEU A 189 15.23 -3.63 -9.94
C LEU A 189 15.33 -2.27 -10.65
N GLU A 190 15.34 -2.25 -11.98
CA GLU A 190 15.35 -1.02 -12.78
C GLU A 190 14.02 -0.25 -12.63
N ASP A 191 12.89 -0.96 -12.51
CA ASP A 191 11.58 -0.34 -12.21
C ASP A 191 11.54 0.37 -10.85
N ALA A 192 12.49 0.11 -9.93
CA ALA A 192 12.61 0.85 -8.68
C ALA A 192 13.19 2.27 -8.87
N ASN A 193 13.75 2.59 -10.04
CA ASN A 193 14.09 3.95 -10.43
C ASN A 193 12.86 4.63 -11.05
N LEU A 194 12.32 5.64 -10.36
CA LEU A 194 11.10 6.34 -10.77
C LEU A 194 11.23 7.02 -12.15
N ALA A 195 12.38 7.63 -12.45
CA ALA A 195 12.60 8.32 -13.71
C ALA A 195 12.61 7.32 -14.87
N SER A 196 13.34 6.22 -14.72
CA SER A 196 13.41 5.14 -15.70
C SER A 196 12.03 4.48 -15.93
N LEU A 197 11.31 4.17 -14.85
CA LEU A 197 9.96 3.61 -14.91
C LEU A 197 8.99 4.53 -15.67
N LEU A 198 9.02 5.84 -15.39
CA LEU A 198 8.20 6.81 -16.10
C LEU A 198 8.63 6.98 -17.57
N GLY A 199 9.91 6.83 -17.88
CA GLY A 199 10.42 6.77 -19.25
C GLY A 199 9.79 5.64 -20.06
N TRP A 200 9.51 4.49 -19.45
CA TRP A 200 8.79 3.40 -20.10
C TRP A 200 7.28 3.64 -20.24
N ILE A 201 6.65 4.18 -19.20
CA ILE A 201 5.19 4.37 -19.13
C ILE A 201 4.73 5.49 -20.05
N ASP A 202 5.47 6.58 -20.01
CA ASP A 202 5.18 7.80 -20.76
C ASP A 202 6.49 8.40 -21.31
N PRO A 203 7.10 7.77 -22.32
CA PRO A 203 8.30 8.32 -22.95
C PRO A 203 8.00 9.69 -23.61
N PRO A 204 8.99 10.61 -23.66
CA PRO A 204 8.89 11.81 -24.47
C PRO A 204 8.53 11.50 -25.94
N PRO A 205 7.86 12.42 -26.65
CA PRO A 205 7.51 12.23 -28.05
C PRO A 205 8.73 11.87 -28.91
N GLY A 206 8.61 10.81 -29.72
CA GLY A 206 9.68 10.35 -30.61
C GLY A 206 10.71 9.42 -29.95
N MET A 207 10.61 9.16 -28.65
CA MET A 207 11.49 8.20 -27.96
C MET A 207 10.79 6.88 -27.69
N SER A 208 11.57 5.79 -27.74
CA SER A 208 11.14 4.51 -27.18
C SER A 208 11.29 4.53 -25.65
N GLY A 209 10.52 3.71 -24.95
CA GLY A 209 10.63 3.53 -23.52
C GLY A 209 12.03 3.11 -23.08
N ALA A 210 12.69 2.23 -23.84
CA ALA A 210 14.07 1.82 -23.56
C ALA A 210 15.07 2.97 -23.70
N SER A 211 14.91 3.82 -24.72
CA SER A 211 15.76 5.00 -24.92
C SER A 211 15.55 6.04 -23.81
N ALA A 212 14.30 6.33 -23.47
CA ALA A 212 13.95 7.26 -22.41
C ALA A 212 14.41 6.76 -21.03
N ALA A 213 14.27 5.47 -20.76
CA ALA A 213 14.74 4.85 -19.53
C ALA A 213 16.27 4.93 -19.38
N ARG A 214 17.02 4.67 -20.45
CA ARG A 214 18.49 4.80 -20.45
C ARG A 214 18.94 6.23 -20.22
N GLU A 215 18.29 7.22 -20.81
CA GLU A 215 18.59 8.63 -20.54
C GLU A 215 18.25 8.99 -19.08
N ALA A 216 17.20 8.39 -18.54
CA ALA A 216 16.78 8.55 -17.15
C ALA A 216 17.72 7.90 -16.12
N GLU A 217 18.74 7.15 -16.55
CA GLU A 217 19.78 6.59 -15.68
C GLU A 217 20.93 7.56 -15.43
N ASP A 218 21.04 8.66 -16.19
CA ASP A 218 22.08 9.68 -15.96
C ASP A 218 21.78 10.47 -14.66
N PRO A 219 22.58 10.28 -13.58
CA PRO A 219 22.33 10.92 -12.30
C PRO A 219 22.53 12.45 -12.32
N LEU A 220 23.18 12.99 -13.34
CA LEU A 220 23.35 14.44 -13.49
C LEU A 220 22.06 15.13 -13.96
N VAL A 221 21.24 14.41 -14.73
CA VAL A 221 19.95 14.90 -15.25
C VAL A 221 18.81 14.42 -14.35
N TRP A 222 18.88 13.16 -13.94
CA TRP A 222 17.89 12.47 -13.13
C TRP A 222 18.54 11.88 -11.88
N PRO A 223 18.78 12.71 -10.85
CA PRO A 223 19.30 12.26 -9.58
C PRO A 223 18.52 11.07 -9.01
N PRO A 224 19.17 10.19 -8.23
CA PRO A 224 18.48 9.15 -7.49
C PRO A 224 17.30 9.72 -6.71
N ALA A 225 16.13 9.09 -6.83
CA ALA A 225 14.87 9.55 -6.21
C ALA A 225 14.82 9.38 -4.67
N GLY A 226 15.98 9.35 -4.02
CA GLY A 226 16.15 9.13 -2.59
C GLY A 226 15.86 7.70 -2.13
N PRO A 227 16.08 7.41 -0.83
CA PRO A 227 16.69 8.30 0.15
C PRO A 227 18.21 8.46 -0.01
N ALA A 228 18.87 7.57 -0.76
CA ALA A 228 20.28 7.73 -1.09
C ALA A 228 20.50 8.76 -2.20
N THR A 229 21.67 9.41 -2.16
CA THR A 229 22.19 10.33 -3.17
C THR A 229 23.23 9.64 -4.06
N ASP A 230 23.59 10.29 -5.18
CA ASP A 230 24.67 9.83 -6.04
C ASP A 230 26.05 10.04 -5.36
N PRO A 231 26.97 9.06 -5.38
CA PRO A 231 28.29 9.21 -4.76
C PRO A 231 29.15 10.35 -5.34
N GLY A 232 29.02 10.64 -6.63
CA GLY A 232 29.72 11.77 -7.27
C GLY A 232 29.19 13.11 -6.76
N PHE A 233 27.86 13.25 -6.65
CA PHE A 233 27.25 14.40 -5.98
C PHE A 233 27.71 14.52 -4.52
N ASP A 234 27.75 13.41 -3.78
CA ASP A 234 28.16 13.41 -2.38
C ASP A 234 29.59 13.91 -2.20
N ALA A 235 30.52 13.43 -3.02
CA ALA A 235 31.94 13.74 -2.92
C ALA A 235 32.27 15.16 -3.42
N GLU A 236 31.73 15.54 -4.59
CA GLU A 236 32.18 16.74 -5.31
C GLU A 236 31.32 17.98 -5.01
N VAL A 237 30.08 17.81 -4.54
CA VAL A 237 29.14 18.93 -4.31
C VAL A 237 28.73 19.02 -2.84
N LEU A 238 28.17 17.94 -2.29
CA LEU A 238 27.58 17.97 -0.97
C LEU A 238 28.63 18.08 0.14
N ALA A 239 29.69 17.25 0.10
CA ALA A 239 30.72 17.26 1.13
C ALA A 239 31.47 18.60 1.24
N PRO A 240 31.86 19.27 0.12
CA PRO A 240 32.40 20.63 0.18
C PRO A 240 31.43 21.65 0.77
N ALA A 241 30.14 21.60 0.40
CA ALA A 241 29.13 22.52 0.92
C ALA A 241 28.92 22.34 2.44
N ILE A 242 28.85 21.10 2.91
CA ILE A 242 28.76 20.78 4.34
C ILE A 242 30.01 21.25 5.08
N ARG A 243 31.21 21.05 4.51
CA ARG A 243 32.47 21.52 5.11
C ARG A 243 32.51 23.03 5.24
N ALA A 244 32.10 23.76 4.19
CA ALA A 244 32.01 25.22 4.25
C ALA A 244 31.04 25.69 5.34
N TYR A 245 29.92 24.99 5.53
CA TYR A 245 29.01 25.25 6.65
C TYR A 245 29.64 24.94 8.02
N GLN A 246 30.43 23.88 8.15
CA GLN A 246 31.16 23.56 9.39
C GLN A 246 32.21 24.63 9.75
N GLU A 247 32.97 25.10 8.76
CA GLU A 247 34.05 26.06 8.97
C GLU A 247 33.52 27.46 9.28
N ALA A 248 32.42 27.86 8.66
CA ALA A 248 31.78 29.16 8.88
C ALA A 248 30.24 29.03 8.84
N PRO A 249 29.60 28.61 9.95
CA PRO A 249 28.15 28.52 10.03
C PRO A 249 27.50 29.87 9.78
N GLY A 250 26.47 29.89 8.94
CA GLY A 250 25.71 31.09 8.63
C GLY A 250 24.74 30.90 7.46
N GLU A 251 23.86 31.87 7.26
CA GLU A 251 22.79 31.80 6.25
C GLU A 251 23.31 31.50 4.84
N ARG A 252 24.42 32.13 4.45
CA ARG A 252 25.03 31.90 3.13
C ARG A 252 25.48 30.44 2.93
N ALA A 253 26.12 29.84 3.93
CA ALA A 253 26.60 28.48 3.84
C ALA A 253 25.43 27.47 3.91
N ALA A 254 24.43 27.73 4.76
CA ALA A 254 23.20 26.94 4.81
C ALA A 254 22.44 26.99 3.48
N ALA A 255 22.34 28.18 2.86
CA ALA A 255 21.71 28.36 1.55
C ALA A 255 22.46 27.60 0.43
N ALA A 256 23.79 27.48 0.52
CA ALA A 256 24.57 26.68 -0.44
C ALA A 256 24.25 25.18 -0.33
N VAL A 257 24.16 24.63 0.89
CA VAL A 257 23.70 23.24 1.09
C VAL A 257 22.28 23.07 0.59
N ALA A 258 21.39 24.02 0.91
CA ALA A 258 20.00 23.99 0.45
C ALA A 258 19.86 24.02 -1.07
N ALA A 259 20.65 24.84 -1.76
CA ALA A 259 20.68 24.88 -3.23
C ALA A 259 21.17 23.55 -3.83
N ALA A 260 22.21 22.95 -3.24
CA ALA A 260 22.73 21.65 -3.68
C ALA A 260 21.69 20.53 -3.54
N VAL A 261 21.03 20.40 -2.38
CA VAL A 261 20.01 19.35 -2.19
C VAL A 261 18.73 19.63 -2.97
N ARG A 262 18.37 20.90 -3.21
CA ARG A 262 17.26 21.27 -4.08
C ARG A 262 17.45 20.73 -5.50
N SER A 263 18.66 20.84 -6.05
CA SER A 263 18.95 20.34 -7.40
C SER A 263 18.77 18.82 -7.51
N GLN A 264 18.91 18.09 -6.40
CA GLN A 264 18.66 16.65 -6.34
C GLN A 264 17.17 16.31 -6.23
N LEU A 265 16.41 17.09 -5.45
CA LEU A 265 15.01 16.78 -5.11
C LEU A 265 14.01 17.26 -6.16
N GLU A 266 14.26 18.38 -6.81
CA GLU A 266 13.30 19.02 -7.72
C GLU A 266 12.95 18.20 -8.98
N PRO A 267 13.90 17.48 -9.63
CA PRO A 267 13.56 16.54 -10.69
C PRO A 267 12.61 15.44 -10.21
N THR A 268 12.88 14.84 -9.04
CA THR A 268 12.01 13.80 -8.46
C THR A 268 10.63 14.35 -8.09
N TRP A 269 10.55 15.59 -7.60
CA TRP A 269 9.27 16.25 -7.31
C TRP A 269 8.35 16.31 -8.52
N ARG A 270 8.87 16.74 -9.67
CA ARG A 270 8.11 16.76 -10.93
C ARG A 270 7.68 15.35 -11.36
N LEU A 271 8.56 14.37 -11.21
CA LEU A 271 8.25 12.96 -11.54
C LEU A 271 7.17 12.37 -10.62
N MET A 272 7.17 12.72 -9.34
CA MET A 272 6.15 12.27 -8.39
C MET A 272 4.75 12.75 -8.81
N TRP A 273 4.60 14.02 -9.16
CA TRP A 273 3.32 14.55 -9.62
C TRP A 273 2.90 13.99 -10.97
N ARG A 274 3.85 13.78 -11.89
CA ARG A 274 3.57 13.05 -13.14
C ARG A 274 3.07 11.63 -12.88
N ALA A 275 3.64 10.92 -11.92
CA ALA A 275 3.17 9.59 -11.52
C ALA A 275 1.74 9.64 -10.96
N VAL A 276 1.42 10.65 -10.13
CA VAL A 276 0.07 10.90 -9.63
C VAL A 276 -0.91 11.12 -10.79
N ASP A 277 -0.57 11.93 -11.78
CA ASP A 277 -1.44 12.22 -12.93
C ASP A 277 -1.69 10.98 -13.79
N LEU A 278 -0.65 10.18 -14.05
CA LEU A 278 -0.79 8.91 -14.79
C LEU A 278 -1.69 7.92 -14.05
N LEU A 279 -1.62 7.87 -12.72
CA LEU A 279 -2.52 7.06 -11.90
C LEU A 279 -3.94 7.65 -11.86
N ARG A 280 -4.10 8.98 -11.87
CA ARG A 280 -5.42 9.64 -11.94
C ARG A 280 -6.13 9.38 -13.27
N ALA A 281 -5.38 9.25 -14.36
CA ALA A 281 -5.93 8.96 -15.68
C ALA A 281 -6.56 7.55 -15.78
N LEU A 282 -6.31 6.66 -14.81
CA LEU A 282 -6.97 5.37 -14.73
C LEU A 282 -8.31 5.46 -13.98
N PRO A 283 -9.38 4.83 -14.48
CA PRO A 283 -10.64 4.75 -13.73
C PRO A 283 -10.43 3.97 -12.43
N PRO A 284 -11.06 4.36 -11.30
CA PRO A 284 -10.88 3.66 -10.03
C PRO A 284 -11.50 2.25 -10.08
N GLY A 285 -10.80 1.26 -9.52
CA GLY A 285 -11.31 -0.09 -9.34
C GLY A 285 -12.39 -0.16 -8.26
N GLY A 286 -13.40 -1.02 -8.45
CA GLY A 286 -14.59 -1.08 -7.58
C GLY A 286 -14.31 -1.31 -6.10
N GLY A 287 -13.29 -2.10 -5.76
CA GLY A 287 -12.87 -2.40 -4.40
C GLY A 287 -11.95 -1.35 -3.76
N ALA A 288 -11.45 -0.37 -4.51
CA ALA A 288 -10.54 0.65 -3.97
C ALA A 288 -11.19 1.50 -2.87
N ALA A 289 -12.47 1.86 -3.05
CA ALA A 289 -13.23 2.62 -2.05
C ALA A 289 -13.42 1.84 -0.74
N ALA A 290 -13.75 0.55 -0.82
CA ALA A 290 -13.91 -0.30 0.37
C ALA A 290 -12.59 -0.48 1.15
N ARG A 291 -11.44 -0.53 0.46
CA ARG A 291 -10.13 -0.54 1.13
C ARG A 291 -9.81 0.80 1.77
N TRP A 292 -10.16 1.90 1.10
CA TRP A 292 -10.02 3.24 1.66
C TRP A 292 -10.84 3.44 2.94
N GLU A 293 -12.06 2.89 3.01
CA GLU A 293 -12.84 2.85 4.26
C GLU A 293 -12.11 2.15 5.42
N GLY A 294 -11.36 1.09 5.12
CA GLY A 294 -10.51 0.40 6.09
C GLY A 294 -9.37 1.29 6.58
N ASP A 295 -8.74 2.04 5.68
CA ASP A 295 -7.69 3.00 6.01
C ASP A 295 -8.23 4.18 6.84
N ARG A 296 -9.38 4.76 6.47
CA ARG A 296 -10.07 5.78 7.26
C ARG A 296 -10.40 5.29 8.67
N THR A 297 -10.90 4.05 8.79
CA THR A 297 -11.20 3.44 10.09
C THR A 297 -9.92 3.27 10.93
N ALA A 298 -8.82 2.81 10.33
CA ALA A 298 -7.55 2.66 11.02
C ALA A 298 -6.95 4.01 11.45
N PHE A 299 -7.07 5.03 10.59
CA PHE A 299 -6.68 6.40 10.88
C PHE A 299 -7.45 6.98 12.06
N THR A 300 -8.78 6.90 12.06
CA THR A 300 -9.62 7.41 13.15
C THR A 300 -9.33 6.70 14.47
N ALA A 301 -9.19 5.37 14.44
CA ALA A 301 -8.86 4.63 15.65
C ALA A 301 -7.51 5.06 16.24
N PHE A 302 -6.50 5.30 15.40
CA PHE A 302 -5.20 5.75 15.87
C PHE A 302 -5.21 7.21 16.35
N ALA A 303 -5.96 8.09 15.68
CA ALA A 303 -6.16 9.47 16.12
C ALA A 303 -6.81 9.52 17.52
N ALA A 304 -7.85 8.71 17.76
CA ALA A 304 -8.51 8.60 19.06
C ALA A 304 -7.54 8.12 20.16
N GLN A 305 -6.76 7.06 19.90
CA GLN A 305 -5.74 6.59 20.83
C GLN A 305 -4.71 7.68 21.19
N LEU A 306 -4.27 8.45 20.20
CA LEU A 306 -3.33 9.55 20.42
C LEU A 306 -3.94 10.65 21.30
N ALA A 307 -5.20 11.02 21.04
CA ALA A 307 -5.94 12.03 21.80
C ALA A 307 -6.23 11.59 23.25
N GLU A 308 -6.46 10.29 23.48
CA GLU A 308 -6.63 9.68 24.80
C GLU A 308 -5.33 9.57 25.60
N GLY A 309 -4.19 9.98 25.03
CA GLY A 309 -2.90 9.94 25.71
C GLY A 309 -2.28 8.55 25.76
N ALA A 310 -2.63 7.65 24.83
CA ALA A 310 -2.01 6.33 24.73
C ALA A 310 -0.48 6.45 24.66
N PRO A 311 0.29 5.47 25.19
CA PRO A 311 1.74 5.49 25.08
C PRO A 311 2.20 5.41 23.61
N PRO A 312 3.45 5.79 23.30
CA PRO A 312 4.03 5.54 22.00
C PRO A 312 4.00 4.03 21.66
N GLN A 313 3.96 3.72 20.36
CA GLN A 313 3.92 2.32 19.94
C GLN A 313 5.18 1.58 20.40
N PRO A 314 5.08 0.35 20.93
CA PRO A 314 6.24 -0.34 21.51
C PRO A 314 7.29 -0.70 20.44
N ARG A 315 8.56 -0.79 20.85
CA ARG A 315 9.68 -1.18 19.97
C ARG A 315 9.52 -2.60 19.41
N ARG A 316 8.97 -3.50 20.22
CA ARG A 316 8.62 -4.87 19.86
C ARG A 316 7.19 -5.13 20.28
N ASP A 317 6.40 -5.74 19.42
CA ASP A 317 5.06 -6.15 19.82
C ASP A 317 5.12 -7.40 20.68
N GLY A 318 4.21 -7.50 21.64
CA GLY A 318 3.95 -8.76 22.34
C GLY A 318 3.45 -9.84 21.37
N ALA A 319 3.62 -11.11 21.74
CA ALA A 319 3.32 -12.25 20.87
C ALA A 319 1.88 -12.24 20.33
N VAL A 320 0.88 -11.99 21.18
CA VAL A 320 -0.53 -11.92 20.78
C VAL A 320 -0.79 -10.78 19.80
N ALA A 321 -0.22 -9.59 20.05
CA ALA A 321 -0.36 -8.43 19.16
C ALA A 321 0.31 -8.68 17.80
N ALA A 322 1.48 -9.32 17.78
CA ALA A 322 2.17 -9.71 16.55
C ALA A 322 1.34 -10.73 15.75
N ALA A 323 0.81 -11.77 16.39
CA ALA A 323 -0.05 -12.77 15.77
C ALA A 323 -1.36 -12.16 15.22
N ALA A 324 -2.01 -11.29 15.99
CA ALA A 324 -3.20 -10.57 15.58
C ALA A 324 -2.95 -9.69 14.35
N ARG A 325 -1.79 -9.01 14.32
CA ARG A 325 -1.37 -8.21 13.17
C ARG A 325 -1.13 -9.08 11.95
N LEU A 326 -0.38 -10.18 12.07
CA LEU A 326 -0.12 -11.12 10.97
C LEU A 326 -1.41 -11.65 10.38
N ALA A 327 -2.33 -12.16 11.22
CA ALA A 327 -3.62 -12.66 10.78
C ALA A 327 -4.45 -11.56 10.06
N ARG A 328 -4.35 -10.29 10.49
CA ARG A 328 -5.00 -9.17 9.80
C ARG A 328 -4.35 -8.88 8.44
N MET A 329 -3.03 -8.97 8.31
CA MET A 329 -2.33 -8.79 7.04
C MET A 329 -2.65 -9.90 6.04
N GLU A 330 -2.73 -11.16 6.48
CA GLU A 330 -3.13 -12.30 5.64
C GLU A 330 -4.55 -12.13 5.10
N ARG A 331 -5.50 -11.75 5.97
CA ARG A 331 -6.87 -11.42 5.53
C ARG A 331 -6.89 -10.26 4.54
N ALA A 332 -6.15 -9.19 4.83
CA ALA A 332 -6.04 -8.05 3.91
C ALA A 332 -5.45 -8.48 2.56
N ARG A 333 -4.47 -9.39 2.54
CA ARG A 333 -3.90 -9.94 1.30
C ARG A 333 -4.94 -10.68 0.48
N ALA A 334 -5.66 -11.61 1.09
CA ALA A 334 -6.69 -12.41 0.41
C ALA A 334 -7.79 -11.51 -0.17
N VAL A 335 -8.27 -10.53 0.60
CA VAL A 335 -9.27 -9.56 0.15
C VAL A 335 -8.72 -8.69 -0.99
N TYR A 336 -7.49 -8.19 -0.86
CA TYR A 336 -6.86 -7.36 -1.88
C TYR A 336 -6.72 -8.09 -3.21
N ASP A 337 -6.16 -9.30 -3.20
CA ASP A 337 -5.95 -10.10 -4.41
C ASP A 337 -7.31 -10.47 -5.07
N ALA A 338 -8.31 -10.86 -4.28
CA ALA A 338 -9.65 -11.17 -4.77
C ALA A 338 -10.34 -9.94 -5.40
N GLN A 339 -10.33 -8.80 -4.70
CA GLN A 339 -10.94 -7.57 -5.22
C GLN A 339 -10.28 -7.13 -6.53
N ARG A 340 -8.94 -7.14 -6.60
CA ARG A 340 -8.23 -6.79 -7.84
C ARG A 340 -8.64 -7.66 -9.01
N ALA A 341 -8.73 -8.98 -8.82
CA ALA A 341 -9.16 -9.90 -9.86
C ALA A 341 -10.61 -9.65 -10.27
N PHE A 342 -11.50 -9.38 -9.32
CA PHE A 342 -12.92 -9.15 -9.63
C PHE A 342 -13.21 -7.78 -10.23
N ASP A 343 -12.36 -6.79 -9.98
CA ASP A 343 -12.52 -5.44 -10.49
C ASP A 343 -11.90 -5.26 -11.89
N ASP A 344 -11.00 -6.17 -12.31
CA ASP A 344 -10.19 -5.99 -13.50
C ASP A 344 -10.05 -7.28 -14.35
N PRO A 345 -10.56 -7.28 -15.59
CA PRO A 345 -10.49 -8.44 -16.45
C PRO A 345 -9.04 -8.87 -16.80
N LEU A 346 -8.06 -7.97 -16.82
CA LEU A 346 -6.66 -8.34 -17.08
C LEU A 346 -6.05 -9.11 -15.90
N VAL A 347 -6.39 -8.71 -14.68
CA VAL A 347 -5.98 -9.43 -13.47
C VAL A 347 -6.66 -10.80 -13.41
N MET A 348 -7.97 -10.86 -13.69
CA MET A 348 -8.72 -12.12 -13.79
C MET A 348 -8.14 -13.06 -14.86
N ALA A 349 -7.74 -12.53 -16.03
CA ALA A 349 -7.12 -13.33 -17.08
C ALA A 349 -5.84 -14.03 -16.62
N GLY A 350 -5.06 -13.41 -15.72
CA GLY A 350 -3.92 -14.05 -15.08
C GLY A 350 -4.29 -15.32 -14.31
N HIS A 351 -5.35 -15.25 -13.49
CA HIS A 351 -5.86 -16.42 -12.75
C HIS A 351 -6.47 -17.49 -13.67
N ARG A 352 -7.10 -17.07 -14.78
CA ARG A 352 -7.62 -18.00 -15.80
C ARG A 352 -6.50 -18.80 -16.46
N LEU A 353 -5.39 -18.15 -16.82
CA LEU A 353 -4.23 -18.82 -17.40
C LEU A 353 -3.52 -19.75 -16.40
N ALA A 354 -3.55 -19.42 -15.11
CA ALA A 354 -3.03 -20.27 -14.05
C ALA A 354 -3.95 -21.49 -13.76
N GLY A 355 -5.19 -21.46 -14.24
CA GLY A 355 -6.23 -22.45 -13.97
C GLY A 355 -6.84 -22.36 -12.57
N GLU A 356 -6.70 -21.21 -11.92
CA GLU A 356 -7.32 -20.86 -10.63
C GLU A 356 -8.68 -20.18 -10.81
N ALA A 357 -9.00 -19.80 -12.04
CA ALA A 357 -10.27 -19.23 -12.47
C ALA A 357 -10.63 -19.74 -13.86
N PHE A 358 -11.88 -19.56 -14.26
CA PHE A 358 -12.32 -19.84 -15.63
C PHE A 358 -13.52 -18.97 -16.01
N THR A 359 -13.72 -18.83 -17.32
CA THR A 359 -14.95 -18.28 -17.92
C THR A 359 -15.54 -19.30 -18.88
N GLY A 360 -16.87 -19.40 -18.94
CA GLY A 360 -17.51 -20.37 -19.82
C GLY A 360 -19.01 -20.17 -19.92
N THR A 361 -19.64 -20.95 -20.79
CA THR A 361 -21.09 -20.91 -21.00
C THR A 361 -21.77 -21.98 -20.17
N VAL A 362 -22.85 -21.63 -19.47
CA VAL A 362 -23.69 -22.59 -18.76
C VAL A 362 -24.45 -23.43 -19.79
N VAL A 363 -24.26 -24.75 -19.76
CA VAL A 363 -24.85 -25.68 -20.74
C VAL A 363 -25.96 -26.54 -20.14
N ALA A 364 -25.96 -26.69 -18.82
CA ALA A 364 -27.05 -27.28 -18.06
C ALA A 364 -27.20 -26.55 -16.71
N ALA A 365 -28.43 -26.40 -16.24
CA ALA A 365 -28.73 -25.81 -14.95
C ALA A 365 -29.93 -26.51 -14.31
N GLU A 366 -29.80 -26.86 -13.04
CA GLU A 366 -30.88 -27.38 -12.19
C GLU A 366 -31.16 -26.36 -11.08
N PRO A 367 -31.93 -25.30 -11.35
CA PRO A 367 -32.11 -24.17 -10.43
C PRO A 367 -32.87 -24.54 -9.15
N ASP A 368 -33.76 -25.53 -9.20
CA ASP A 368 -34.65 -25.91 -8.09
C ASP A 368 -34.11 -27.06 -7.23
N ARG A 369 -32.88 -27.53 -7.50
CA ARG A 369 -32.26 -28.64 -6.77
C ARG A 369 -32.08 -28.28 -5.29
N THR A 370 -32.55 -29.15 -4.40
CA THR A 370 -32.41 -28.99 -2.93
C THR A 370 -31.70 -30.19 -2.31
N GLU A 371 -30.90 -29.95 -1.27
CA GLU A 371 -30.27 -30.99 -0.45
C GLU A 371 -30.81 -30.95 0.99
N GLY A 372 -30.92 -32.12 1.63
CA GLY A 372 -31.44 -32.30 2.99
C GLY A 372 -32.96 -32.44 3.07
N GLU A 373 -33.45 -32.81 4.25
CA GLU A 373 -34.87 -33.08 4.51
C GLU A 373 -35.46 -32.16 5.60
N GLY A 374 -36.79 -32.00 5.59
CA GLY A 374 -37.53 -31.24 6.60
C GLY A 374 -37.04 -29.81 6.78
N ARG A 375 -36.81 -29.40 8.04
CA ARG A 375 -36.30 -28.06 8.40
C ARG A 375 -34.86 -27.80 7.95
N GLY A 376 -34.13 -28.85 7.56
CA GLY A 376 -32.75 -28.75 7.07
C GLY A 376 -32.61 -28.59 5.57
N ARG A 377 -33.73 -28.57 4.81
CA ARG A 377 -33.74 -28.44 3.35
C ARG A 377 -33.11 -27.12 2.89
N LYS A 378 -32.09 -27.21 2.03
CA LYS A 378 -31.36 -26.05 1.49
C LYS A 378 -31.34 -26.09 -0.03
N LEU A 379 -31.53 -24.93 -0.65
CA LEU A 379 -31.38 -24.75 -2.10
C LEU A 379 -29.90 -24.95 -2.48
N ARG A 380 -29.64 -25.86 -3.42
CA ARG A 380 -28.31 -26.26 -3.92
C ARG A 380 -28.35 -26.49 -5.43
N PRO A 381 -28.55 -25.42 -6.21
CA PRO A 381 -28.57 -25.48 -7.66
C PRO A 381 -27.28 -26.06 -8.19
N LEU A 382 -27.42 -26.89 -9.23
CA LEU A 382 -26.30 -27.48 -9.94
C LEU A 382 -26.19 -26.82 -11.31
N LEU A 383 -24.97 -26.47 -11.71
CA LEU A 383 -24.68 -25.91 -13.02
C LEU A 383 -23.59 -26.75 -13.68
N VAL A 384 -23.65 -26.89 -15.00
CA VAL A 384 -22.55 -27.38 -15.81
C VAL A 384 -22.10 -26.25 -16.72
N VAL A 385 -20.83 -25.87 -16.61
CA VAL A 385 -20.23 -24.78 -17.36
C VAL A 385 -19.19 -25.34 -18.33
N ARG A 386 -19.37 -25.12 -19.62
CA ARG A 386 -18.38 -25.46 -20.64
C ARG A 386 -17.39 -24.32 -20.82
N THR A 387 -16.10 -24.63 -20.70
CA THR A 387 -15.01 -23.65 -20.72
C THR A 387 -13.88 -24.10 -21.65
N GLY A 388 -13.22 -23.14 -22.30
CA GLY A 388 -11.97 -23.35 -23.03
C GLY A 388 -10.72 -23.04 -22.20
N ASP A 389 -10.88 -22.51 -20.99
CA ASP A 389 -9.76 -22.21 -20.11
C ASP A 389 -9.19 -23.51 -19.50
N PRO A 390 -7.87 -23.56 -19.20
CA PRO A 390 -7.35 -24.62 -18.37
C PRO A 390 -7.95 -24.52 -16.96
N VAL A 391 -8.45 -25.61 -16.40
CA VAL A 391 -9.01 -25.64 -15.03
C VAL A 391 -8.16 -26.58 -14.19
N ARG A 392 -7.51 -26.05 -13.14
CA ARG A 392 -6.67 -26.80 -12.20
C ARG A 392 -7.27 -26.88 -10.79
N LEU A 393 -8.58 -26.67 -10.71
CA LEU A 393 -9.35 -26.69 -9.47
C LEU A 393 -9.77 -28.12 -9.14
N ALA A 394 -9.58 -28.53 -7.90
CA ALA A 394 -10.04 -29.84 -7.42
C ALA A 394 -11.53 -29.81 -7.04
N ALA A 395 -12.18 -30.98 -7.06
CA ALA A 395 -13.49 -31.14 -6.44
C ALA A 395 -13.46 -30.68 -4.97
N GLY A 396 -14.48 -29.94 -4.55
CA GLY A 396 -14.56 -29.28 -3.25
C GLY A 396 -13.95 -27.87 -3.20
N ALA A 397 -13.27 -27.41 -4.25
CA ALA A 397 -12.76 -26.04 -4.30
C ALA A 397 -13.91 -25.02 -4.25
N ARG A 398 -13.76 -24.00 -3.41
CA ARG A 398 -14.75 -22.91 -3.26
C ARG A 398 -14.46 -21.79 -4.22
N LEU A 399 -15.49 -21.36 -4.95
CA LEU A 399 -15.42 -20.33 -5.97
C LEU A 399 -16.33 -19.15 -5.64
N ALA A 400 -15.92 -17.99 -6.09
CA ALA A 400 -16.74 -16.78 -6.14
C ALA A 400 -16.76 -16.20 -7.56
N THR A 401 -17.70 -15.29 -7.82
CA THR A 401 -17.89 -14.69 -9.13
C THR A 401 -17.97 -13.17 -9.04
N PRO A 402 -17.33 -12.42 -9.96
CA PRO A 402 -17.43 -10.96 -9.99
C PRO A 402 -18.84 -10.48 -10.38
N ALA A 403 -19.59 -11.27 -11.16
CA ALA A 403 -20.90 -10.90 -11.69
C ALA A 403 -22.01 -10.92 -10.62
N ARG A 404 -21.83 -11.71 -9.55
CA ARG A 404 -22.82 -11.88 -8.46
C ARG A 404 -22.11 -11.85 -7.11
N ARG A 405 -21.80 -10.65 -6.63
CA ARG A 405 -21.10 -10.45 -5.36
C ARG A 405 -21.84 -11.13 -4.21
N GLY A 406 -21.11 -11.90 -3.39
CA GLY A 406 -21.66 -12.70 -2.28
C GLY A 406 -22.17 -14.09 -2.68
N GLN A 407 -22.24 -14.43 -3.96
CA GLN A 407 -22.48 -15.81 -4.40
C GLN A 407 -21.24 -16.68 -4.15
N ARG A 408 -21.47 -17.95 -3.79
CA ARG A 408 -20.43 -18.99 -3.69
C ARG A 408 -20.87 -20.26 -4.38
N ALA A 409 -19.92 -20.93 -5.03
CA ALA A 409 -20.11 -22.24 -5.61
C ALA A 409 -18.98 -23.18 -5.19
N ASP A 410 -19.29 -24.47 -5.04
CA ASP A 410 -18.29 -25.53 -4.85
C ASP A 410 -18.12 -26.27 -6.17
N VAL A 411 -16.87 -26.59 -6.53
CA VAL A 411 -16.57 -27.49 -7.64
C VAL A 411 -17.03 -28.90 -7.25
N VAL A 412 -17.90 -29.51 -8.04
CA VAL A 412 -18.32 -30.89 -7.87
C VAL A 412 -17.45 -31.82 -8.70
N ASP A 413 -17.21 -31.45 -9.96
CA ASP A 413 -16.42 -32.23 -10.90
C ASP A 413 -15.82 -31.33 -11.99
N VAL A 414 -14.69 -31.77 -12.56
CA VAL A 414 -14.01 -31.12 -13.69
C VAL A 414 -13.63 -32.21 -14.68
N ALA A 415 -14.33 -32.28 -15.82
CA ALA A 415 -14.14 -33.31 -16.81
C ALA A 415 -14.39 -32.78 -18.23
N GLY A 416 -13.52 -33.13 -19.19
CA GLY A 416 -13.80 -32.92 -20.62
C GLY A 416 -14.05 -31.47 -21.05
N GLY A 417 -13.50 -30.47 -20.35
CA GLY A 417 -13.77 -29.05 -20.63
C GLY A 417 -15.09 -28.54 -20.04
N GLU A 418 -15.74 -29.33 -19.19
CA GLU A 418 -16.92 -28.95 -18.42
C GLU A 418 -16.60 -28.93 -16.91
N VAL A 419 -17.14 -27.93 -16.22
CA VAL A 419 -17.02 -27.75 -14.78
C VAL A 419 -18.40 -27.81 -14.17
N THR A 420 -18.63 -28.80 -13.31
CA THR A 420 -19.88 -28.92 -12.56
C THR A 420 -19.77 -28.14 -11.26
N LEU A 421 -20.69 -27.20 -11.04
CA LEU A 421 -20.71 -26.30 -9.90
C LEU A 421 -21.97 -26.50 -9.07
N LYS A 422 -21.82 -26.50 -7.76
CA LYS A 422 -22.93 -26.45 -6.81
C LYS A 422 -22.98 -25.07 -6.15
N ILE A 423 -24.03 -24.29 -6.37
CA ILE A 423 -24.18 -23.00 -5.68
C ILE A 423 -24.55 -23.25 -4.22
N VAL A 424 -23.77 -22.69 -3.31
CA VAL A 424 -23.91 -22.91 -1.86
C VAL A 424 -24.32 -21.66 -1.09
N LYS A 425 -24.14 -20.47 -1.67
CA LYS A 425 -24.47 -19.17 -1.05
C LYS A 425 -24.87 -18.12 -2.09
N GLY A 426 -25.57 -17.08 -1.65
CA GLY A 426 -25.89 -15.90 -2.45
C GLY A 426 -27.14 -16.03 -3.32
N MET A 427 -28.08 -16.89 -2.92
CA MET A 427 -29.34 -17.14 -3.65
C MET A 427 -30.58 -16.51 -3.00
N GLY A 428 -30.40 -15.70 -1.95
CA GLY A 428 -31.49 -15.17 -1.13
C GLY A 428 -31.79 -16.02 0.10
N ARG A 429 -33.00 -15.85 0.66
CA ARG A 429 -33.48 -16.56 1.85
C ARG A 429 -34.54 -17.59 1.45
N GLY A 430 -34.44 -18.80 1.98
CA GLY A 430 -35.41 -19.88 1.74
C GLY A 430 -34.99 -20.87 0.66
N THR A 431 -35.97 -21.60 0.12
CA THR A 431 -35.79 -22.67 -0.87
C THR A 431 -36.06 -22.22 -2.32
N THR A 432 -36.34 -20.94 -2.54
CA THR A 432 -36.54 -20.36 -3.86
C THR A 432 -35.45 -19.31 -4.10
N ALA A 433 -34.75 -19.43 -5.23
CA ALA A 433 -33.70 -18.47 -5.56
C ALA A 433 -34.31 -17.09 -5.85
N THR A 434 -33.63 -16.03 -5.41
CA THR A 434 -33.92 -14.67 -5.88
C THR A 434 -33.71 -14.61 -7.39
N PRO A 435 -34.60 -13.95 -8.17
CA PRO A 435 -34.43 -13.82 -9.61
C PRO A 435 -33.03 -13.30 -9.99
N GLY A 436 -32.39 -13.96 -10.97
CA GLY A 436 -31.03 -13.65 -11.43
C GLY A 436 -29.90 -14.20 -10.55
N ALA A 437 -30.20 -14.77 -9.37
CA ALA A 437 -29.18 -15.30 -8.46
C ALA A 437 -28.63 -16.68 -8.86
N VAL A 438 -29.30 -17.40 -9.77
CA VAL A 438 -28.80 -18.65 -10.36
C VAL A 438 -28.59 -18.41 -11.85
N PRO A 439 -27.39 -18.67 -12.40
CA PRO A 439 -27.12 -18.58 -13.82
C PRO A 439 -28.06 -19.44 -14.67
N GLN A 440 -28.42 -18.93 -15.85
CA GLN A 440 -29.29 -19.62 -16.80
C GLN A 440 -28.48 -20.33 -17.89
N VAL A 441 -29.06 -21.37 -18.50
CA VAL A 441 -28.46 -22.01 -19.69
C VAL A 441 -28.26 -20.98 -20.79
N GLY A 442 -27.06 -20.98 -21.39
CA GLY A 442 -26.63 -19.99 -22.39
C GLY A 442 -25.90 -18.77 -21.80
N GLU A 443 -25.94 -18.56 -20.48
CA GLU A 443 -25.25 -17.45 -19.85
C GLU A 443 -23.73 -17.69 -19.80
N VAL A 444 -22.95 -16.62 -20.04
CA VAL A 444 -21.49 -16.64 -19.83
C VAL A 444 -21.18 -16.25 -18.39
N VAL A 445 -20.51 -17.14 -17.66
CA VAL A 445 -20.15 -16.96 -16.26
C VAL A 445 -18.64 -16.99 -16.10
N CYS A 446 -18.15 -16.30 -15.05
CA CYS A 446 -16.77 -16.36 -14.61
C CYS A 446 -16.73 -16.71 -13.12
N TYR A 447 -15.92 -17.71 -12.78
CA TYR A 447 -15.69 -18.15 -11.40
C TYR A 447 -14.18 -18.24 -11.13
N ALA A 448 -13.79 -17.89 -9.90
CA ALA A 448 -12.41 -17.96 -9.44
C ALA A 448 -12.34 -18.51 -8.02
N ALA A 449 -11.26 -19.23 -7.70
CA ALA A 449 -10.94 -19.68 -6.35
C ALA A 449 -10.37 -18.54 -5.48
N LEU A 450 -11.07 -17.43 -5.46
CA LEU A 450 -10.74 -16.21 -4.73
C LEU A 450 -11.92 -15.83 -3.83
N THR A 451 -11.65 -15.25 -2.66
CA THR A 451 -12.70 -14.79 -1.76
C THR A 451 -12.34 -13.47 -1.11
N ASP A 452 -13.22 -12.50 -1.27
CA ASP A 452 -13.20 -11.18 -0.63
C ASP A 452 -14.16 -11.09 0.57
N GLU A 453 -14.73 -12.23 0.99
CA GLU A 453 -15.65 -12.28 2.13
C GLU A 453 -14.96 -11.96 3.45
N TYR A 454 -15.73 -11.33 4.34
CA TYR A 454 -15.32 -11.13 5.71
C TYR A 454 -14.99 -12.46 6.38
N GLN A 455 -13.77 -12.54 6.91
CA GLN A 455 -13.34 -13.62 7.79
C GLN A 455 -13.26 -13.08 9.20
N PRO A 456 -13.85 -13.77 10.20
CA PRO A 456 -13.72 -13.35 11.58
C PRO A 456 -12.25 -13.30 12.00
N PRO A 457 -11.89 -12.43 12.96
CA PRO A 457 -10.55 -12.45 13.52
C PRO A 457 -10.23 -13.83 14.11
N ALA A 458 -8.95 -14.20 14.06
CA ALA A 458 -8.48 -15.42 14.70
C ALA A 458 -8.80 -15.37 16.20
N ALA A 459 -9.28 -16.49 16.75
CA ALA A 459 -9.43 -16.66 18.19
C ALA A 459 -8.03 -16.80 18.80
N LEU A 460 -7.50 -15.69 19.29
CA LEU A 460 -6.22 -15.63 19.98
C LEU A 460 -6.46 -15.60 21.50
N PRO A 461 -5.54 -16.18 22.31
CA PRO A 461 -5.63 -16.10 23.76
C PRO A 461 -5.54 -14.65 24.26
N ALA A 462 -6.00 -14.41 25.48
CA ALA A 462 -5.76 -13.12 26.12
C ALA A 462 -4.24 -12.90 26.33
N PRO A 463 -3.73 -11.66 26.40
CA PRO A 463 -2.31 -11.40 26.63
C PRO A 463 -1.77 -12.11 27.87
N GLU A 464 -2.57 -12.23 28.93
CA GLU A 464 -2.25 -12.88 30.20
C GLU A 464 -2.12 -14.40 30.08
N GLU A 465 -2.62 -14.97 28.98
CA GLU A 465 -2.56 -16.40 28.66
C GLU A 465 -1.47 -16.72 27.61
N THR A 466 -0.58 -15.76 27.32
CA THR A 466 0.51 -15.95 26.35
C THR A 466 1.39 -17.13 26.80
N PRO A 467 1.58 -18.17 25.95
CA PRO A 467 2.38 -19.34 26.33
C PRO A 467 3.84 -18.99 26.65
N TRP A 468 4.46 -19.72 27.59
CA TRP A 468 5.86 -19.53 27.96
C TRP A 468 6.84 -19.68 26.78
N THR A 469 6.49 -20.52 25.79
CA THR A 469 7.24 -20.69 24.53
C THR A 469 7.32 -19.42 23.68
N HIS A 470 6.47 -18.42 23.97
CA HIS A 470 6.39 -17.14 23.27
C HIS A 470 6.71 -15.96 24.21
N GLY A 471 7.39 -16.22 25.33
CA GLY A 471 7.81 -15.22 26.30
C GLY A 471 6.93 -15.11 27.54
N GLY A 472 5.84 -15.87 27.63
CA GLY A 472 4.89 -15.80 28.75
C GLY A 472 4.03 -14.54 28.74
N PRO A 473 3.21 -14.33 29.78
CA PRO A 473 2.41 -13.12 29.94
C PRO A 473 3.32 -11.88 29.91
N PRO A 474 3.10 -10.92 29.00
CA PRO A 474 3.95 -9.75 28.94
C PRO A 474 3.70 -8.86 30.16
N PRO A 475 4.74 -8.21 30.73
CA PRO A 475 4.53 -7.14 31.69
C PRO A 475 3.81 -5.97 31.02
N GLU A 476 3.12 -5.14 31.81
CA GLU A 476 2.55 -3.89 31.30
C GLU A 476 3.64 -3.02 30.69
N TYR A 477 3.42 -2.53 29.47
CA TYR A 477 4.43 -1.73 28.79
C TYR A 477 4.43 -0.30 29.33
N VAL A 478 5.55 0.07 29.98
CA VAL A 478 5.83 1.43 30.43
C VAL A 478 7.01 1.97 29.63
N PRO A 479 6.83 3.07 28.86
CA PRO A 479 7.94 3.66 28.10
C PRO A 479 9.11 4.08 29.00
N ALA A 480 10.30 3.57 28.73
CA ALA A 480 11.53 3.88 29.46
C ALA A 480 12.43 4.87 28.70
N GLU A 481 13.47 5.41 29.36
CA GLU A 481 14.47 6.25 28.67
C GLU A 481 15.28 5.44 27.65
N ASP A 482 15.60 4.18 27.98
CA ASP A 482 16.27 3.21 27.11
C ASP A 482 15.49 2.94 25.80
N ASP A 483 14.17 3.17 25.77
CA ASP A 483 13.39 3.03 24.53
C ASP A 483 13.78 4.07 23.48
N ALA A 484 14.38 5.19 23.89
CA ALA A 484 14.89 6.25 23.02
C ALA A 484 16.34 6.01 22.56
N GLU A 485 17.01 4.97 23.07
CA GLU A 485 18.31 4.50 22.60
C GLU A 485 18.12 3.61 21.36
N GLU A 486 18.89 3.86 20.31
CA GLU A 486 18.92 3.01 19.12
C GLU A 486 20.27 2.29 19.04
N ASP A 487 20.30 1.03 18.61
CA ASP A 487 21.55 0.22 18.59
C ASP A 487 22.63 0.79 17.63
N TRP A 488 22.30 1.85 16.88
CA TRP A 488 23.16 2.58 15.95
C TRP A 488 23.40 4.04 16.36
N SER A 489 22.88 4.50 17.51
CA SER A 489 23.31 5.74 18.19
C SER A 489 24.46 5.45 19.13
#